data_AF-A0A2T1K5P0-F1
#
_entry.id   AF-A0A2T1K5P0-F1
#
_cell.length_a   1.000
_cell.length_b   1.000
_cell.length_c   1.000
_cell.angle_alpha   90.00
_cell.angle_beta   90.00
_cell.angle_gamma   90.00
#
_symmetry.space_group_name_H-M   'P 1'
#
loop_
_entity.id
_entity.type
_entity.pdbx_description
1 polymer ?
#
loop_
_entity_poly.entity_id
_entity_poly.type
_entity_poly.pdbx_seq_one_letter_code
_entity_poly.pdbx_strand_id
1 'polypeptide(L)'
;MFWTFVATVFCGLGAAGIALAIRAATAKKAPRWIIPVFAGLGMLGYLIYGEYTWYDHKRSLLPEEAVVVNEEQQGLFFRPWTFVFPYVTAFSTVDIKSIETDTADPEIVRFTLYRFDQTVTDAVSHRVHLIHCAKRELVPLTSDGSPAINNLKVLPASDPLYEIVCNA
;
A
#
# COMPACT_ATOMS: atom_id res chain seq x y z
N MET A 1 12.82 2.86 -9.84
CA MET A 1 12.74 2.31 -11.21
C MET A 1 14.06 1.66 -11.65
N PHE A 2 15.19 2.37 -11.78
CA PHE A 2 16.46 1.78 -12.25
C PHE A 2 16.97 0.61 -11.38
N TRP A 3 17.05 0.81 -10.05
CA TRP A 3 17.54 -0.22 -9.13
C TRP A 3 16.73 -1.50 -9.13
N THR A 4 15.39 -1.40 -9.25
CA THR A 4 14.49 -2.55 -9.36
C THR A 4 14.79 -3.37 -10.62
N PHE A 5 15.03 -2.71 -11.75
CA PHE A 5 15.39 -3.39 -12.99
C PHE A 5 16.71 -4.15 -12.85
N VAL A 6 17.75 -3.48 -12.33
CA VAL A 6 19.05 -4.10 -12.07
C VAL A 6 18.90 -5.33 -11.17
N ALA A 7 18.23 -5.19 -10.02
CA ALA A 7 18.01 -6.30 -9.10
C ALA A 7 17.23 -7.46 -9.72
N THR A 8 16.21 -7.18 -10.54
CA THR A 8 15.44 -8.19 -11.27
C THR A 8 16.33 -9.00 -12.22
N VAL A 9 17.17 -8.33 -13.00
CA VAL A 9 18.11 -8.98 -13.93
C VAL A 9 19.09 -9.87 -13.15
N PHE A 10 19.66 -9.38 -12.05
CA PHE A 10 20.58 -10.16 -11.22
C PHE A 10 19.89 -11.35 -10.54
N CYS A 11 18.64 -11.22 -10.09
CA CYS A 11 17.86 -12.36 -9.57
C CYS A 11 17.62 -13.42 -10.66
N GLY A 12 17.32 -12.99 -11.89
CA GLY A 12 17.21 -13.89 -13.04
C GLY A 12 18.51 -14.62 -13.36
N LEU A 13 19.64 -13.91 -13.38
CA LEU A 13 20.97 -14.51 -13.59
C LEU A 13 21.35 -15.47 -12.47
N GLY A 14 21.08 -15.10 -11.21
CA GLY A 14 21.32 -15.95 -10.04
C GLY A 14 20.52 -17.26 -10.11
N ALA A 15 19.23 -17.18 -10.42
CA ALA A 15 18.38 -18.35 -10.57
C ALA A 15 18.78 -19.22 -11.77
N ALA A 16 19.19 -18.61 -12.89
CA ALA A 16 19.78 -19.34 -14.02
C ALA A 16 21.07 -20.09 -13.61
N GLY A 17 21.89 -19.49 -12.75
CA GLY A 17 23.06 -20.13 -12.13
C GLY A 17 22.68 -21.37 -11.31
N ILE A 18 21.60 -21.32 -10.53
CA ILE A 18 21.07 -22.48 -9.80
C ILE A 18 20.67 -23.59 -10.78
N ALA A 19 19.98 -23.27 -11.88
CA ALA A 19 19.64 -24.24 -12.91
C ALA A 19 20.88 -24.87 -13.58
N LEU A 20 21.95 -24.10 -13.80
CA LEU A 20 23.23 -24.63 -14.28
C LEU A 20 23.87 -25.58 -13.27
N ALA A 21 23.85 -25.25 -11.98
CA ALA A 21 24.36 -26.12 -10.92
C ALA A 21 23.58 -27.44 -10.86
N ILE A 22 22.25 -27.40 -10.96
CA ILE A 22 21.40 -28.60 -11.03
C ILE A 22 21.78 -29.47 -12.24
N ARG A 23 21.97 -28.85 -13.42
CA ARG A 23 22.40 -29.58 -14.63
C ARG A 23 23.78 -30.19 -14.47
N ALA A 24 24.72 -29.50 -13.81
CA ALA A 24 26.05 -30.03 -13.54
C ALA A 24 26.00 -31.21 -12.58
N ALA A 25 25.26 -31.10 -11.47
CA ALA A 25 25.08 -32.15 -10.48
C ALA A 25 24.36 -33.39 -11.04
N THR A 26 23.44 -33.20 -12.00
CA THR A 26 22.72 -34.30 -12.66
C THR A 26 23.45 -34.88 -13.88
N ALA A 27 24.76 -34.61 -14.03
CA ALA A 27 25.56 -35.04 -15.18
C ALA A 27 24.92 -34.69 -16.54
N LYS A 28 24.30 -33.51 -16.61
CA LYS A 28 23.61 -32.95 -17.78
C LYS A 28 22.33 -33.69 -18.21
N LYS A 29 21.79 -34.58 -17.38
CA LYS A 29 20.51 -35.27 -17.66
C LYS A 29 19.30 -34.32 -17.63
N ALA A 30 19.35 -33.25 -16.84
CA ALA A 30 18.29 -32.24 -16.81
C ALA A 30 18.15 -31.54 -18.19
N PRO A 31 16.95 -31.08 -18.58
CA PRO A 31 16.69 -30.50 -19.90
C PRO A 31 17.13 -29.04 -20.02
N ARG A 32 17.49 -28.56 -21.22
CA ARG A 32 18.12 -27.22 -21.42
C ARG A 32 17.17 -26.07 -21.13
N TRP A 33 15.86 -26.29 -21.25
CA TRP A 33 14.82 -25.30 -20.99
C TRP A 33 14.70 -24.92 -19.51
N ILE A 34 15.27 -25.69 -18.57
CA ILE A 34 15.23 -25.36 -17.14
C ILE A 34 15.97 -24.04 -16.84
N ILE A 35 17.00 -23.69 -17.62
CA ILE A 35 17.78 -22.46 -17.44
C ILE A 35 16.91 -21.22 -17.65
N PRO A 36 16.25 -21.02 -18.81
CA PRO A 36 15.38 -19.85 -19.00
C PRO A 36 14.15 -19.89 -18.07
N VAL A 37 13.65 -21.07 -17.69
CA VAL A 37 12.55 -21.17 -16.71
C VAL A 37 12.97 -20.65 -15.35
N PHE A 38 14.12 -21.09 -14.82
CA PHE A 38 14.62 -20.57 -13.55
C PHE A 38 14.95 -19.08 -13.64
N ALA A 39 15.51 -18.61 -14.76
CA ALA A 39 15.74 -17.19 -14.96
C ALA A 39 14.45 -16.39 -14.86
N GLY A 40 13.39 -16.81 -15.56
CA GLY A 40 12.07 -16.17 -15.51
C GLY A 40 11.43 -16.23 -14.11
N LEU A 41 11.54 -17.38 -13.43
CA LEU A 41 11.05 -17.54 -12.05
C LEU A 41 11.81 -16.64 -11.06
N GLY A 42 13.12 -16.48 -11.22
CA GLY A 42 13.92 -15.57 -10.40
C GLY A 42 13.51 -14.11 -10.58
N MET A 43 13.29 -13.70 -11.84
CA MET A 43 12.80 -12.36 -12.15
C MET A 43 11.40 -12.13 -11.57
N LEU A 44 10.46 -13.04 -11.83
CA LEU A 44 9.09 -12.95 -11.35
C LEU A 44 9.02 -12.97 -9.81
N GLY A 45 9.80 -13.85 -9.17
CA GLY A 45 9.86 -13.96 -7.72
C GLY A 45 10.35 -12.67 -7.06
N TYR A 46 11.33 -11.98 -7.64
CA TYR A 46 11.77 -10.67 -7.13
C TYR A 46 10.67 -9.60 -7.23
N LEU A 47 9.92 -9.57 -8.34
CA LEU A 47 8.83 -8.62 -8.53
C LEU A 47 7.69 -8.89 -7.53
N ILE A 48 7.30 -10.15 -7.37
CA ILE A 48 6.31 -10.56 -6.38
C ILE A 48 6.79 -10.19 -4.98
N TYR A 49 8.03 -10.51 -4.62
CA TYR A 49 8.60 -10.15 -3.33
C TYR A 49 8.46 -8.64 -3.05
N GLY A 50 8.84 -7.80 -4.02
CA GLY A 50 8.69 -6.35 -3.90
C GLY A 50 7.24 -5.88 -3.69
N GLU A 51 6.27 -6.54 -4.33
CA GLU A 51 4.84 -6.25 -4.15
C GLU A 51 4.39 -6.50 -2.70
N TYR A 52 4.78 -7.64 -2.12
CA TYR A 52 4.36 -8.03 -0.77
C TYR A 52 5.08 -7.27 0.33
N THR A 53 6.34 -6.89 0.13
CA THR A 53 7.11 -6.13 1.15
C THR A 53 6.85 -4.64 1.13
N TRP A 54 6.14 -4.13 0.13
CA TRP A 54 5.93 -2.70 -0.05
C TRP A 54 5.25 -2.04 1.15
N TYR A 55 4.19 -2.65 1.68
CA TYR A 55 3.44 -2.09 2.79
C TYR A 55 4.30 -1.92 4.04
N ASP A 56 4.96 -3.00 4.47
CA ASP A 56 5.85 -2.97 5.63
C ASP A 56 6.99 -1.97 5.45
N HIS A 57 7.56 -1.92 4.24
CA HIS A 57 8.60 -0.96 3.91
C HIS A 57 8.11 0.48 4.01
N LYS A 58 6.96 0.81 3.41
CA LYS A 58 6.38 2.16 3.49
C LYS A 58 6.03 2.55 4.92
N ARG A 59 5.40 1.64 5.66
CA ARG A 59 5.05 1.85 7.06
C ARG A 59 6.29 2.13 7.91
N SER A 60 7.40 1.46 7.66
CA SER A 60 8.67 1.68 8.39
C SER A 60 9.31 3.05 8.16
N LEU A 61 8.90 3.76 7.10
CA LEU A 61 9.39 5.09 6.77
C LEU A 61 8.45 6.20 7.26
N LEU A 62 7.29 5.85 7.81
CA LEU A 62 6.33 6.82 8.33
C LEU A 62 6.81 7.39 9.67
N PRO A 63 6.52 8.68 9.94
CA PRO A 63 6.75 9.26 11.25
C PRO A 63 5.77 8.70 12.29
N GLU A 64 6.10 8.81 13.58
CA GLU A 64 5.30 8.26 14.68
C GLU A 64 3.89 8.88 14.76
N GLU A 65 3.71 10.10 14.28
CA GLU A 65 2.42 10.79 14.17
C GLU A 65 1.48 10.25 13.09
N ALA A 66 1.98 9.49 12.12
CA ALA A 66 1.17 8.95 11.03
C ALA A 66 0.59 7.58 11.41
N VAL A 67 -0.65 7.57 11.88
CA VAL A 67 -1.34 6.35 12.33
C VAL A 67 -2.13 5.72 11.17
N VAL A 68 -1.93 4.43 10.92
CA VAL A 68 -2.66 3.68 9.88
C VAL A 68 -4.11 3.46 10.34
N VAL A 69 -5.06 3.90 9.52
CA VAL A 69 -6.51 3.80 9.82
C VAL A 69 -7.24 2.81 8.92
N ASN A 70 -6.72 2.52 7.73
CA ASN A 70 -7.34 1.58 6.81
C ASN A 70 -6.28 0.92 5.91
N GLU A 71 -6.48 -0.36 5.64
CA GLU A 71 -5.66 -1.17 4.73
C GLU A 71 -6.58 -1.81 3.68
N GLU A 72 -6.24 -1.64 2.41
CA GLU A 72 -7.00 -2.20 1.30
C GLU A 72 -6.21 -3.32 0.63
N GLN A 73 -6.86 -4.46 0.51
CA GLN A 73 -6.34 -5.64 -0.15
C GLN A 73 -7.23 -5.99 -1.34
N GLN A 74 -6.64 -6.18 -2.52
CA GLN A 74 -7.39 -6.47 -3.74
C GLN A 74 -6.77 -7.66 -4.48
N GLY A 75 -7.64 -8.59 -4.91
CA GLY A 75 -7.27 -9.66 -5.83
C GLY A 75 -7.23 -9.13 -7.26
N LEU A 76 -6.10 -9.28 -7.94
CA LEU A 76 -5.90 -8.80 -9.30
C LEU A 76 -5.98 -9.96 -10.30
N PHE A 77 -6.82 -9.81 -11.31
CA PHE A 77 -7.07 -10.85 -12.32
C PHE A 77 -5.78 -11.34 -13.01
N PHE A 78 -4.88 -10.42 -13.36
CA PHE A 78 -3.59 -10.75 -14.01
C PHE A 78 -2.53 -11.28 -13.03
N ARG A 79 -2.82 -11.36 -11.73
CA ARG A 79 -1.94 -11.89 -10.68
C ARG A 79 -2.70 -12.96 -9.90
N PRO A 80 -2.89 -14.16 -10.48
CA PRO A 80 -3.84 -15.15 -9.95
C PRO A 80 -3.51 -15.63 -8.52
N TRP A 81 -2.24 -15.58 -8.11
CA TRP A 81 -1.84 -15.91 -6.74
C TRP A 81 -2.45 -14.99 -5.68
N THR A 82 -2.85 -13.77 -6.05
CA THR A 82 -3.41 -12.77 -5.13
C THR A 82 -4.83 -13.10 -4.66
N PHE A 83 -5.54 -13.98 -5.36
CA PHE A 83 -6.84 -14.47 -4.90
C PHE A 83 -6.70 -15.43 -3.70
N VAL A 84 -5.55 -16.09 -3.57
CA VAL A 84 -5.24 -16.99 -2.45
C VAL A 84 -4.46 -16.24 -1.37
N PHE A 85 -3.49 -15.44 -1.78
CA PHE A 85 -2.63 -14.66 -0.89
C PHE A 85 -2.73 -13.18 -1.28
N PRO A 86 -3.78 -12.45 -0.86
CA PRO A 86 -3.87 -11.03 -1.17
C PRO A 86 -2.75 -10.25 -0.48
N TYR A 87 -2.38 -9.10 -1.05
CA TYR A 87 -1.43 -8.16 -0.47
C TYR A 87 -2.08 -6.76 -0.39
N VAL A 88 -1.48 -5.88 0.41
CA VAL A 88 -1.98 -4.51 0.61
C VAL A 88 -1.66 -3.66 -0.61
N THR A 89 -2.70 -3.26 -1.36
CA THR A 89 -2.59 -2.44 -2.57
C THR A 89 -2.66 -0.95 -2.27
N ALA A 90 -3.31 -0.58 -1.17
CA ALA A 90 -3.38 0.80 -0.70
C ALA A 90 -3.58 0.83 0.82
N PHE A 91 -3.16 1.90 1.46
CA PHE A 91 -3.46 2.14 2.88
C PHE A 91 -3.63 3.63 3.13
N SER A 92 -4.37 3.96 4.18
CA SER A 92 -4.61 5.34 4.61
C SER A 92 -4.10 5.58 6.01
N THR A 93 -3.53 6.77 6.23
CA THR A 93 -2.97 7.19 7.51
C THR A 93 -3.49 8.57 7.88
N VAL A 94 -3.73 8.78 9.17
CA VAL A 94 -4.06 10.08 9.74
C VAL A 94 -2.81 10.65 10.40
N ASP A 95 -2.54 11.92 10.17
CA ASP A 95 -1.56 12.66 10.95
C ASP A 95 -2.22 13.23 12.22
N ILE A 96 -1.87 12.67 13.37
CA ILE A 96 -2.45 13.06 14.68
C ILE A 96 -2.11 14.51 15.07
N LYS A 97 -0.98 15.06 14.59
CA LYS A 97 -0.62 16.46 14.88
C LYS A 97 -1.40 17.44 14.04
N SER A 98 -1.99 16.99 12.94
CA SER A 98 -2.86 17.79 12.07
C SER A 98 -4.29 17.91 12.57
N ILE A 99 -4.62 17.26 13.70
CA ILE A 99 -5.96 17.28 14.28
C ILE A 99 -6.18 18.65 14.94
N GLU A 100 -7.11 19.42 14.38
CA GLU A 100 -7.45 20.75 14.85
C GLU A 100 -8.97 20.91 14.98
N THR A 101 -9.41 21.47 16.10
CA THR A 101 -10.81 21.89 16.30
C THR A 101 -10.94 23.34 15.83
N ASP A 102 -10.91 23.56 14.51
CA ASP A 102 -10.85 24.90 13.88
C ASP A 102 -12.24 25.48 13.54
N THR A 103 -13.30 25.07 14.23
CA THR A 103 -14.64 25.64 13.99
C THR A 103 -15.29 26.11 15.29
N ALA A 104 -16.25 27.02 15.17
CA ALA A 104 -17.04 27.52 16.31
C ALA A 104 -17.78 26.39 17.07
N ASP A 105 -17.87 25.20 16.48
CA ASP A 105 -18.43 24.01 17.07
C ASP A 105 -17.32 23.05 17.54
N PRO A 106 -17.21 22.75 18.84
CA PRO A 106 -16.23 21.80 19.36
C PRO A 106 -16.47 20.36 18.87
N GLU A 107 -17.64 20.06 18.30
CA GLU A 107 -17.95 18.72 17.78
C GLU A 107 -17.47 18.49 16.34
N ILE A 108 -16.86 19.49 15.68
CA ILE A 108 -16.30 19.38 14.33
C ILE A 108 -14.78 19.45 14.38
N VAL A 109 -14.15 18.38 13.90
CA VAL A 109 -12.69 18.19 13.92
C VAL A 109 -12.16 18.17 12.49
N ARG A 110 -11.08 18.91 12.24
CA ARG A 110 -10.33 18.93 10.98
C ARG A 110 -9.07 18.08 11.13
N PHE A 111 -8.75 17.30 10.11
CA PHE A 111 -7.52 16.52 10.06
C PHE A 111 -7.09 16.23 8.62
N THR A 112 -5.82 15.87 8.42
CA THR A 112 -5.31 15.47 7.11
C THR A 112 -5.22 13.96 7.00
N LEU A 113 -5.87 13.41 5.97
CA LEU A 113 -5.79 12.00 5.62
C LEU A 113 -4.84 11.83 4.44
N TYR A 114 -3.84 10.98 4.62
CA TYR A 114 -2.92 10.56 3.57
C TYR A 114 -3.32 9.17 3.08
N ARG A 115 -3.35 9.00 1.76
CA ARG A 115 -3.57 7.71 1.12
C ARG A 115 -2.37 7.39 0.24
N PHE A 116 -1.85 6.19 0.43
CA PHE A 116 -0.75 5.63 -0.33
C PHE A 116 -1.31 4.53 -1.23
N ASP A 117 -1.13 4.69 -2.54
CA ASP A 117 -1.54 3.69 -3.54
C ASP A 117 -0.30 3.07 -4.19
N GLN A 118 -0.24 1.74 -4.18
CA GLN A 118 0.84 0.99 -4.80
C GLN A 118 0.63 0.92 -6.31
N THR A 119 1.15 1.93 -7.02
CA THR A 119 1.16 1.97 -8.48
C THR A 119 2.59 1.92 -9.02
N VAL A 120 2.77 2.00 -10.36
CA VAL A 120 4.10 1.95 -10.99
C VAL A 120 5.02 3.06 -10.47
N THR A 121 4.43 4.22 -10.16
CA THR A 121 5.07 5.31 -9.43
C THR A 121 4.27 5.52 -8.15
N ASP A 122 4.82 5.17 -6.99
CA ASP A 122 4.15 5.33 -5.70
C ASP A 122 3.43 6.68 -5.64
N ALA A 123 2.10 6.62 -5.54
CA ALA A 123 1.26 7.82 -5.52
C ALA A 123 0.83 8.06 -4.09
N VAL A 124 1.09 9.27 -3.61
CA VAL A 124 0.60 9.75 -2.32
C VAL A 124 -0.40 10.84 -2.58
N SER A 125 -1.65 10.61 -2.19
CA SER A 125 -2.67 11.64 -2.19
C SER A 125 -2.94 12.06 -0.76
N HIS A 126 -3.07 13.36 -0.53
CA HIS A 126 -3.46 13.91 0.77
C HIS A 126 -4.70 14.75 0.58
N ARG A 127 -5.64 14.62 1.52
CA ARG A 127 -6.87 15.41 1.53
C ARG A 127 -7.22 15.75 2.96
N VAL A 128 -7.54 17.02 3.17
CA VAL A 128 -8.08 17.48 4.45
C VAL A 128 -9.53 17.06 4.54
N HIS A 129 -9.93 16.54 5.70
CA HIS A 129 -11.29 16.12 5.98
C HIS A 129 -11.81 16.84 7.23
N LEU A 130 -13.12 16.99 7.28
CA LEU A 130 -13.87 17.41 8.45
C LEU A 130 -14.72 16.23 8.91
N ILE A 131 -14.72 15.96 10.20
CA ILE A 131 -15.64 15.01 10.82
C ILE A 131 -16.45 15.68 11.91
N HIS A 132 -17.74 15.39 11.95
CA HIS A 132 -18.61 15.78 13.06
C HIS A 132 -18.73 14.60 14.02
N CYS A 133 -18.10 14.69 15.19
CA CYS A 133 -17.94 13.55 16.09
C CYS A 133 -19.24 13.04 16.72
N ALA A 134 -20.25 13.91 16.91
CA ALA A 134 -21.57 13.51 17.40
C ALA A 134 -22.40 12.77 16.33
N LYS A 135 -22.35 13.24 15.07
CA LYS A 135 -23.14 12.66 13.97
C LYS A 135 -22.41 11.58 13.17
N ARG A 136 -21.09 11.47 13.33
CA ARG A 136 -20.18 10.59 12.56
C ARG A 136 -20.20 10.89 11.05
N GLU A 137 -20.43 12.15 10.71
CA GLU A 137 -20.45 12.61 9.31
C GLU A 137 -19.05 13.07 8.92
N LEU A 138 -18.46 12.42 7.93
CA LEU A 138 -17.18 12.74 7.34
C LEU A 138 -17.38 13.43 5.99
N VAL A 139 -16.70 14.55 5.79
CA VAL A 139 -16.74 15.33 4.55
C VAL A 139 -15.32 15.71 4.11
N PRO A 140 -14.91 15.42 2.87
CA PRO A 140 -13.65 15.91 2.34
C PRO A 140 -13.73 17.40 2.00
N LEU A 141 -12.64 18.12 2.20
CA LEU A 141 -12.49 19.51 1.76
C LEU A 141 -12.00 19.56 0.30
N THR A 142 -12.53 20.51 -0.47
CA THR A 142 -12.01 20.83 -1.80
C THR A 142 -10.72 21.64 -1.71
N SER A 143 -10.04 21.83 -2.85
CA SER A 143 -8.86 22.70 -2.96
C SER A 143 -9.10 24.13 -2.47
N ASP A 144 -10.35 24.57 -2.55
CA ASP A 144 -10.76 25.94 -2.23
C ASP A 144 -11.17 26.07 -0.75
N GLY A 145 -10.95 25.01 0.05
CA GLY A 145 -11.28 24.97 1.48
C GLY A 145 -12.77 24.83 1.79
N SER A 146 -13.61 24.55 0.78
CA SER A 146 -15.05 24.35 0.97
C SER A 146 -15.38 22.88 1.22
N PRO A 147 -16.34 22.56 2.10
CA PRO A 147 -16.75 21.18 2.35
C PRO A 147 -17.49 20.61 1.14
N ALA A 148 -17.03 19.48 0.61
CA ALA A 148 -17.67 18.79 -0.50
C ALA A 148 -18.85 17.93 0.00
N ILE A 149 -19.97 18.58 0.32
CA ILE A 149 -21.17 17.94 0.92
C ILE A 149 -21.71 16.79 0.04
N ASN A 150 -21.55 16.87 -1.28
CA ASN A 150 -21.94 15.80 -2.21
C ASN A 150 -21.20 14.47 -1.95
N ASN A 151 -20.06 14.52 -1.26
CA ASN A 151 -19.24 13.38 -0.89
C ASN A 151 -19.29 13.07 0.61
N LEU A 152 -20.35 13.53 1.30
CA LEU A 152 -20.59 13.21 2.70
C LEU A 152 -20.76 11.71 2.88
N LYS A 153 -20.03 11.16 3.86
CA LYS A 153 -20.11 9.76 4.25
C LYS A 153 -20.35 9.66 5.76
N VAL A 154 -21.31 8.83 6.16
CA VAL A 154 -21.51 8.49 7.57
C VAL A 154 -20.61 7.32 7.92
N LEU A 155 -19.79 7.46 8.97
CA LEU A 155 -18.90 6.41 9.44
C LEU A 155 -19.61 5.49 10.45
N PRO A 156 -19.37 4.16 10.39
CA PRO A 156 -19.80 3.27 11.45
C PRO A 156 -19.09 3.62 12.76
N ALA A 157 -19.71 3.31 13.90
CA ALA A 157 -19.14 3.62 15.21
C ALA A 157 -17.84 2.86 15.49
N SER A 158 -17.62 1.73 14.81
CA SER A 158 -16.41 0.90 14.88
C SER A 158 -15.37 1.26 13.80
N ASP A 159 -15.51 2.40 13.12
CA ASP A 159 -14.53 2.83 12.13
C ASP A 159 -13.25 3.29 12.84
N PRO A 160 -12.07 2.70 12.54
CA PRO A 160 -10.82 3.11 13.19
C PRO A 160 -10.53 4.60 13.02
N LEU A 161 -10.93 5.19 11.89
CA LEU A 161 -10.76 6.62 11.65
C LEU A 161 -11.55 7.45 12.66
N TYR A 162 -12.79 7.04 12.95
CA TYR A 162 -13.64 7.71 13.93
C TYR A 162 -13.08 7.57 15.35
N GLU A 163 -12.68 6.35 15.73
CA GLU A 163 -12.12 6.10 17.06
C GLU A 163 -10.84 6.90 17.31
N ILE A 164 -9.96 7.01 16.31
CA ILE A 164 -8.70 7.72 16.43
C ILE A 164 -8.92 9.24 16.45
N VAL A 165 -9.76 9.79 15.58
CA VAL A 165 -9.89 11.26 15.46
C VAL A 165 -10.78 11.86 16.54
N CYS A 166 -11.87 11.18 16.91
CA CYS A 166 -12.85 11.73 17.86
C CYS A 166 -12.58 11.36 19.32
N ASN A 167 -11.68 10.40 19.59
CA ASN A 167 -11.20 10.08 20.95
C ASN A 167 -9.72 10.45 21.16
N ALA A 168 -9.10 11.21 20.25
CA ALA A 168 -7.74 11.74 20.39
C ALA A 168 -7.63 12.79 21.51
#